data_AF-A0A0D3HDX3-F1
#
_entry.id   AF-A0A0D3HDX3-F1
#
_cell.length_a   1.000
_cell.length_b   1.000
_cell.length_c   1.000
_cell.angle_alpha   90.00
_cell.angle_beta   90.00
_cell.angle_gamma   90.00
#
_symmetry.space_group_name_H-M   'P 1'
#
loop_
_entity.id
_entity.type
_entity.pdbx_description
1 polymer ?
#
loop_
_entity_poly.entity_id
_entity_poly.type
_entity_poly.pdbx_seq_one_letter_code
_entity_poly.pdbx_strand_id
1 'polypeptide(L)'
;MVERDAGRVIRIDDMDPQVFDALLDFMYTDALPGMRKRDAVAMSQQLLVAADRYDLKRLRLLCEHELCKHVNKGTVASMLALVEQQRPSCQGLKKACFEYLRKTPKVLREIMATEAFDHLVNELLSSNKLAIRE
;
A
#
# COMPACT_ATOMS: atom_id res chain seq x y z
N MET A 1 -26.84 -27.49 26.40
CA MET A 1 -26.51 -26.06 26.21
C MET A 1 -25.03 -25.93 26.45
N VAL A 2 -24.22 -25.96 25.39
CA VAL A 2 -22.76 -25.94 25.50
C VAL A 2 -22.30 -24.51 25.78
N GLU A 3 -21.37 -24.42 26.72
CA GLU A 3 -20.84 -23.22 27.34
C GLU A 3 -20.36 -22.15 26.33
N ARG A 4 -20.56 -20.90 26.74
CA ARG A 4 -20.00 -19.71 26.10
C ARG A 4 -18.48 -19.84 26.05
N ASP A 5 -17.92 -19.93 24.85
CA ASP A 5 -16.47 -19.77 24.62
C ASP A 5 -16.08 -18.36 25.06
N ALA A 6 -15.42 -18.24 26.21
CA ALA A 6 -14.99 -16.98 26.77
C ALA A 6 -13.85 -16.40 25.91
N GLY A 7 -14.25 -15.60 24.91
CA GLY A 7 -13.42 -14.57 24.28
C GLY A 7 -12.10 -15.05 23.68
N ARG A 8 -12.15 -15.68 22.49
CA ARG A 8 -10.95 -15.89 21.68
C ARG A 8 -10.33 -14.53 21.31
N VAL A 9 -9.23 -14.16 21.97
CA VAL A 9 -8.46 -12.95 21.68
C VAL A 9 -7.63 -13.17 20.42
N ILE A 10 -7.80 -12.30 19.42
CA ILE A 10 -6.97 -12.25 18.22
C ILE A 10 -5.98 -11.10 18.38
N ARG A 11 -4.67 -11.40 18.33
CA ARG A 11 -3.61 -10.39 18.35
C ARG A 11 -3.25 -9.95 16.94
N ILE A 12 -3.10 -8.65 16.75
CA ILE A 12 -2.67 -8.02 15.50
C ILE A 12 -1.51 -7.09 15.88
N ASP A 13 -0.28 -7.52 15.58
CA ASP A 13 0.94 -6.82 16.02
C ASP A 13 1.55 -5.93 14.93
N ASP A 14 1.18 -6.16 13.67
CA ASP A 14 1.75 -5.53 12.48
C ASP A 14 0.85 -4.42 11.90
N MET A 15 0.07 -3.76 12.76
CA MET A 15 -0.81 -2.67 12.38
C MET A 15 -0.82 -1.57 13.44
N ASP A 16 -0.69 -0.32 12.99
CA ASP A 16 -0.88 0.83 13.87
C ASP A 16 -2.34 0.87 14.38
N PRO A 17 -2.58 1.14 15.68
CA PRO A 17 -3.94 1.21 16.23
C PRO A 17 -4.88 2.14 15.47
N GLN A 18 -4.37 3.28 14.98
CA GLN A 18 -5.20 4.23 14.22
C GLN A 18 -5.60 3.69 12.84
N VAL A 19 -4.72 2.90 12.21
CA VAL A 19 -5.02 2.23 10.94
C VAL A 19 -6.03 1.12 11.16
N PHE A 20 -5.94 0.40 12.29
CA PHE A 20 -6.91 -0.63 12.64
C PHE A 20 -8.29 -0.05 12.95
N ASP A 21 -8.36 1.05 13.70
CA ASP A 21 -9.63 1.75 13.95
C ASP A 21 -10.26 2.21 12.63
N ALA A 22 -9.46 2.79 11.73
CA ALA A 22 -9.88 3.19 10.39
C ALA A 22 -10.37 2.00 9.53
N LEU A 23 -9.71 0.84 9.62
CA LEU A 23 -10.11 -0.39 8.96
C LEU A 23 -11.47 -0.87 9.46
N LEU A 24 -11.67 -0.90 10.78
CA LEU A 24 -12.92 -1.29 11.41
C LEU A 24 -14.06 -0.33 11.05
N ASP A 25 -13.82 0.98 11.10
CA ASP A 25 -14.80 1.99 10.67
C ASP A 25 -15.26 1.71 9.24
N PHE A 26 -14.33 1.43 8.32
CA PHE A 26 -14.69 1.05 6.95
C PHE A 26 -15.49 -0.25 6.90
N MET A 27 -15.09 -1.29 7.64
CA MET A 27 -15.80 -2.57 7.63
C MET A 27 -17.24 -2.47 8.14
N TYR A 28 -17.50 -1.61 9.13
CA TYR A 28 -18.82 -1.45 9.74
C TYR A 28 -19.70 -0.40 9.04
N THR A 29 -19.10 0.64 8.46
CA THR A 29 -19.84 1.76 7.87
C THR A 29 -19.76 1.84 6.35
N ASP A 30 -18.86 1.06 5.75
CA ASP A 30 -18.56 1.07 4.31
C ASP A 30 -18.12 2.45 3.78
N ALA A 31 -17.76 3.35 4.69
CA ALA A 31 -17.27 4.70 4.44
C ALA A 31 -15.76 4.76 4.68
N LEU A 32 -15.04 5.43 3.79
CA LEU A 32 -13.62 5.68 4.02
C LEU A 32 -13.50 6.62 5.23
N PRO A 33 -12.79 6.22 6.30
CA PRO A 33 -12.62 7.08 7.48
C PRO A 33 -12.05 8.40 7.00
N GLY A 34 -12.57 9.51 7.53
CA GLY A 34 -12.21 10.86 7.11
C GLY A 34 -10.71 11.08 7.26
N MET A 35 -9.96 10.77 6.20
CA MET A 35 -8.51 10.87 6.13
C MET A 35 -8.16 12.32 6.44
N ARG A 36 -7.75 12.58 7.68
CA ARG A 36 -7.44 13.94 8.12
C ARG A 36 -6.36 14.44 7.18
N LYS A 37 -6.63 15.56 6.51
CA LYS A 37 -5.89 16.06 5.33
C LYS A 37 -4.37 16.12 5.49
N ARG A 38 -3.85 16.14 6.72
CA ARG A 38 -2.41 16.24 6.99
C ARG A 38 -1.65 14.93 6.78
N ASP A 39 -2.31 13.78 6.98
CA ASP A 39 -1.66 12.45 6.93
C ASP A 39 -2.40 11.47 6.00
N ALA A 40 -3.24 11.99 5.10
CA ALA A 40 -4.07 11.18 4.21
C ALA A 40 -3.26 10.20 3.34
N VAL A 41 -2.05 10.59 2.90
CA VAL A 41 -1.17 9.72 2.12
C VAL A 41 -0.67 8.55 2.97
N ALA A 42 -0.08 8.83 4.14
CA ALA A 42 0.45 7.78 5.02
C ALA A 42 -0.65 6.80 5.47
N MET A 43 -1.81 7.34 5.87
CA MET A 43 -2.97 6.53 6.25
C MET A 43 -3.46 5.68 5.05
N SER A 44 -3.52 6.25 3.85
CA SER A 44 -3.90 5.49 2.64
C SER A 44 -2.90 4.38 2.31
N GLN A 45 -1.60 4.60 2.51
CA GLN A 45 -0.57 3.59 2.27
C GLN A 45 -0.73 2.41 3.25
N GLN A 46 -0.90 2.70 4.54
CA GLN A 46 -1.08 1.67 5.56
C GLN A 46 -2.41 0.93 5.42
N LEU A 47 -3.50 1.64 5.11
CA LEU A 47 -4.79 1.01 4.81
C LEU A 47 -4.74 0.18 3.53
N LEU A 48 -3.94 0.56 2.53
CA LEU A 48 -3.75 -0.26 1.34
C LEU A 48 -3.11 -1.60 1.69
N VAL A 49 -2.08 -1.59 2.56
CA VAL A 49 -1.43 -2.82 3.07
C VAL A 49 -2.44 -3.67 3.86
N ALA A 50 -3.22 -3.06 4.75
CA ALA A 50 -4.25 -3.74 5.51
C ALA A 50 -5.34 -4.34 4.60
N ALA A 51 -5.80 -3.59 3.61
CA ALA A 51 -6.82 -4.01 2.68
C ALA A 51 -6.37 -5.19 1.82
N ASP A 52 -5.11 -5.23 1.39
CA ASP A 52 -4.57 -6.36 0.65
C ASP A 52 -4.44 -7.60 1.55
N ARG A 53 -3.99 -7.44 2.81
CA ARG A 53 -3.87 -8.53 3.78
C ARG A 53 -5.21 -9.17 4.14
N TYR A 54 -6.28 -8.38 4.25
CA TYR A 54 -7.61 -8.86 4.62
C TYR A 54 -8.56 -9.06 3.41
N ASP A 55 -8.04 -9.01 2.18
CA ASP A 55 -8.79 -9.09 0.90
C ASP A 55 -10.00 -8.14 0.80
N LEU A 56 -9.86 -6.92 1.33
CA LEU A 56 -10.88 -5.87 1.27
C LEU A 56 -10.79 -5.09 -0.05
N LYS A 57 -11.24 -5.72 -1.14
CA LYS A 57 -11.11 -5.20 -2.52
C LYS A 57 -11.60 -3.76 -2.71
N ARG A 58 -12.74 -3.41 -2.11
CA ARG A 58 -13.29 -2.05 -2.23
C ARG A 58 -12.43 -1.00 -1.51
N LEU A 59 -11.96 -1.31 -0.29
CA LEU A 59 -11.05 -0.43 0.46
C LEU A 59 -9.75 -0.22 -0.33
N ARG A 60 -9.21 -1.31 -0.90
CA ARG A 60 -8.01 -1.24 -1.74
C ARG A 60 -8.17 -0.27 -2.90
N LEU A 61 -9.28 -0.34 -3.64
CA LEU A 61 -9.57 0.58 -4.76
C LEU A 61 -9.70 2.04 -4.31
N LEU A 62 -10.29 2.29 -3.14
CA LEU A 62 -10.45 3.64 -2.61
C LEU A 62 -9.10 4.24 -2.17
N CYS A 63 -8.27 3.46 -1.46
CA CYS A 63 -6.91 3.84 -1.10
C CYS A 63 -6.05 4.10 -2.34
N GLU A 64 -6.14 3.22 -3.34
CA GLU A 64 -5.45 3.38 -4.62
C GLU A 64 -5.87 4.68 -5.33
N HIS A 65 -7.17 4.96 -5.41
CA HIS A 65 -7.67 6.19 -6.02
C HIS A 65 -7.19 7.44 -5.27
N GLU A 66 -7.17 7.41 -3.93
CA GLU A 66 -6.66 8.53 -3.15
C GLU A 66 -5.16 8.74 -3.36
N LEU A 67 -4.35 7.67 -3.32
CA LEU A 67 -2.91 7.74 -3.56
C LEU A 67 -2.57 8.27 -4.96
N CYS A 68 -3.35 7.89 -5.99
CA CYS A 68 -3.18 8.40 -7.35
C CYS A 68 -3.23 9.93 -7.43
N LYS A 69 -4.02 10.61 -6.59
CA LYS A 69 -4.13 12.08 -6.58
C LYS A 69 -2.88 12.76 -6.02
N HIS A 70 -2.10 12.05 -5.21
CA HIS A 70 -0.94 12.58 -4.50
C HIS A 70 0.39 12.17 -5.13
N VAL A 71 0.38 11.57 -6.34
CA VAL A 71 1.61 11.21 -7.07
C VAL A 71 2.36 12.49 -7.47
N ASN A 72 3.54 12.68 -6.87
CA ASN A 72 4.44 13.80 -7.15
C ASN A 72 5.90 13.37 -6.90
N LYS A 73 6.86 14.29 -7.11
CA LYS A 73 8.29 14.03 -6.94
C LYS A 73 8.65 13.40 -5.58
N GLY A 74 8.04 13.87 -4.50
CA GLY A 74 8.34 13.40 -3.15
C GLY A 74 7.69 12.08 -2.77
N THR A 75 6.60 11.69 -3.45
CA THR A 75 5.78 10.52 -3.07
C THR A 75 5.94 9.34 -4.03
N VAL A 76 6.29 9.58 -5.30
CA VAL A 76 6.31 8.55 -6.35
C VAL A 76 7.24 7.37 -6.05
N ALA A 77 8.38 7.62 -5.40
CA ALA A 77 9.31 6.55 -5.01
C ALA A 77 8.69 5.63 -3.93
N SER A 78 8.10 6.23 -2.89
CA SER A 78 7.42 5.46 -1.83
C SER A 78 6.21 4.68 -2.35
N MET A 79 5.43 5.27 -3.26
CA MET A 79 4.26 4.62 -3.87
C MET A 79 4.68 3.45 -4.78
N LEU A 80 5.77 3.58 -5.54
CA LEU A 80 6.30 2.49 -6.35
C LEU A 80 6.81 1.34 -5.50
N ALA A 81 7.52 1.63 -4.41
CA ALA A 81 7.96 0.59 -3.47
C ALA A 81 6.77 -0.17 -2.88
N LEU A 82 5.70 0.53 -2.48
CA LEU A 82 4.48 -0.08 -1.95
C LEU A 82 3.76 -0.97 -2.97
N VAL A 83 3.63 -0.50 -4.21
CA VAL A 83 3.00 -1.27 -5.29
C VAL A 83 3.77 -2.54 -5.61
N GLU A 84 5.09 -2.54 -5.42
CA GLU A 84 5.92 -3.71 -5.68
C GLU A 84 5.87 -4.74 -4.54
N GLN A 85 5.78 -4.26 -3.29
CA GLN A 85 5.62 -5.13 -2.12
C GLN A 85 4.24 -5.83 -2.09
N GLN A 86 3.24 -5.30 -2.79
CA GLN A 86 1.88 -5.83 -2.83
C GLN A 86 1.60 -6.55 -4.16
N ARG A 87 1.53 -7.89 -4.16
CA ARG A 87 0.94 -8.68 -5.27
C ARG A 87 -0.48 -9.11 -4.85
N PRO A 88 -1.59 -8.79 -5.58
CA PRO A 88 -1.71 -8.74 -7.05
C PRO A 88 -2.56 -7.60 -7.68
N SER A 89 -2.97 -6.49 -7.03
CA SER A 89 -3.78 -5.48 -7.77
C SER A 89 -3.77 -4.05 -7.20
N CYS A 90 -2.70 -3.31 -7.50
CA CYS A 90 -2.66 -1.84 -7.47
C CYS A 90 -2.26 -1.28 -8.86
N GLN A 91 -2.95 -1.72 -9.91
CA GLN A 91 -2.62 -1.41 -11.32
C GLN A 91 -2.83 0.07 -11.67
N GLY A 92 -3.83 0.72 -11.08
CA GLY A 92 -4.10 2.14 -11.25
C GLY A 92 -2.99 3.01 -10.66
N LEU A 93 -2.54 2.73 -9.44
CA LEU A 93 -1.44 3.44 -8.79
C LEU A 93 -0.12 3.20 -9.52
N LYS A 94 0.14 1.96 -9.95
CA LYS A 94 1.31 1.61 -10.78
C LYS A 94 1.34 2.44 -12.05
N LYS A 95 0.21 2.49 -12.78
CA LYS A 95 0.08 3.27 -14.01
C LYS A 95 0.27 4.76 -13.76
N ALA A 96 -0.35 5.32 -12.71
CA ALA A 96 -0.21 6.73 -12.37
C ALA A 96 1.25 7.12 -12.08
N CYS A 97 1.98 6.28 -11.34
CA CYS A 97 3.41 6.48 -11.07
C CYS A 97 4.24 6.47 -12.37
N PHE A 98 4.04 5.48 -13.25
CA PHE A 98 4.77 5.41 -14.52
C PHE A 98 4.44 6.57 -15.46
N GLU A 99 3.18 6.98 -15.54
CA GLU A 99 2.78 8.15 -16.34
C GLU A 99 3.44 9.43 -15.82
N TYR A 100 3.55 9.61 -14.50
CA TYR A 100 4.25 10.74 -13.91
C TYR A 100 5.75 10.74 -14.25
N LEU A 101 6.41 9.59 -14.13
CA LEU A 101 7.83 9.44 -14.45
C LEU A 101 8.12 9.64 -15.94
N ARG A 102 7.23 9.16 -16.82
CA ARG A 102 7.31 9.37 -18.27
C ARG A 102 7.23 10.86 -18.62
N LYS A 103 6.36 11.61 -17.95
CA LYS A 103 6.22 13.07 -18.13
C LYS A 103 7.38 13.85 -17.51
N THR A 104 8.11 13.27 -16.56
CA THR A 104 9.16 13.96 -15.80
C THR A 104 10.51 13.20 -15.78
N PRO A 105 11.24 13.15 -16.91
CA PRO A 105 12.49 12.37 -17.02
C PRO A 105 13.62 12.81 -16.07
N LYS A 106 13.57 14.04 -15.54
CA LYS A 106 14.53 14.52 -14.54
C LYS A 106 14.32 13.81 -13.19
N VAL A 107 13.07 13.71 -12.75
CA VAL A 107 12.70 13.02 -11.50
C VAL A 107 13.01 11.52 -11.59
N LEU A 108 12.78 10.90 -12.76
CA LEU A 108 13.19 9.51 -13.00
C LEU A 108 14.69 9.31 -12.78
N ARG A 109 15.54 10.18 -13.36
CA ARG A 109 16.99 10.09 -13.17
C ARG A 109 17.42 10.28 -11.72
N GLU A 110 16.77 11.19 -11.00
CA GLU A 110 17.04 11.39 -9.57
C GLU A 110 16.68 10.15 -8.76
N ILE A 111 15.52 9.52 -9.02
CA ILE A 111 15.10 8.28 -8.34
C ILE A 111 16.06 7.14 -8.66
N MET A 112 16.44 6.97 -9.92
CA MET A 112 17.41 5.95 -10.32
C MET A 112 18.81 6.16 -9.71
N ALA A 113 19.13 7.38 -9.29
CA ALA A 113 20.37 7.70 -8.60
C ALA A 113 20.28 7.51 -7.07
N THR A 114 19.10 7.16 -6.54
CA THR A 114 18.94 6.85 -5.11
C THR A 114 19.25 5.39 -4.83
N GLU A 115 19.96 5.12 -3.73
CA GLU A 115 20.23 3.76 -3.24
C GLU A 115 18.94 2.95 -3.03
N ALA A 116 17.82 3.62 -2.75
CA ALA A 116 16.50 3.00 -2.62
C ALA A 116 16.05 2.28 -3.91
N PHE A 117 16.41 2.81 -5.08
CA PHE A 117 16.14 2.16 -6.36
C PHE A 117 17.05 0.95 -6.57
N ASP A 118 18.32 1.02 -6.18
CA ASP A 118 19.24 -0.12 -6.24
C ASP A 118 18.79 -1.25 -5.31
N HIS A 119 18.32 -0.93 -4.10
CA HIS A 119 17.72 -1.91 -3.20
C HIS A 119 16.47 -2.55 -3.80
N LEU A 120 15.57 -1.76 -4.40
CA LEU A 120 14.40 -2.28 -5.11
C LEU A 120 14.79 -3.23 -6.25
N VAL A 121 15.76 -2.84 -7.09
CA VAL A 121 16.25 -3.67 -8.20
C VAL A 121 16.90 -4.96 -7.68
N ASN A 122 17.67 -4.89 -6.61
CA ASN A 122 18.31 -6.06 -6.01
C ASN A 122 17.30 -7.02 -5.36
N GLU A 123 16.27 -6.49 -4.68
CA GLU A 123 15.14 -7.30 -4.17
C GLU A 123 14.36 -7.95 -5.31
N LEU A 124 14.14 -7.25 -6.42
CA LEU A 124 13.47 -7.78 -7.62
C LEU A 124 14.29 -8.89 -8.30
N LEU A 125 15.60 -8.69 -8.45
CA LEU A 125 16.50 -9.70 -9.02
C LEU A 125 16.60 -10.93 -8.12
N SER A 126 16.53 -10.74 -6.80
CA SER A 126 16.54 -11.83 -5.81
C SER A 126 15.22 -12.60 -5.80
N SER A 127 14.09 -11.90 -5.87
CA SER A 127 12.75 -12.48 -5.93
C SER A 127 12.51 -13.26 -7.24
N ASN A 128 13.07 -12.81 -8.37
CA ASN A 128 13.04 -13.57 -9.63
C ASN A 128 13.95 -14.80 -9.63
N LYS A 129 15.05 -14.82 -8.85
CA LYS A 129 15.91 -16.02 -8.73
C LYS A 129 15.23 -17.18 -7.99
N LEU A 130 14.27 -16.89 -7.11
CA LEU A 130 13.50 -17.92 -6.41
C LEU A 130 12.39 -18.52 -7.29
N ALA A 131 11.87 -17.77 -8.27
CA ALA A 131 10.79 -18.22 -9.16
C ALA A 131 11.23 -19.09 -10.35
N ILE A 132 12.54 -19.25 -10.60
CA ILE A 132 13.10 -20.05 -11.72
C ILE A 132 13.75 -21.35 -11.21
N ARG A 133 13.49 -21.74 -9.95
CA ARG A 133 14.08 -22.93 -9.32
C ARG A 133 13.11 -24.05 -8.98
N GLU A 134 11.91 -24.05 -9.55
CA GLU A 134 10.98 -25.21 -9.51
C GLU A 134 10.72 -25.76 -10.92
#